data_AF-A0A2T0FGH8-F1
#
_entry.id   AF-A0A2T0FGH8-F1
#
_cell.length_a   1.000
_cell.length_b   1.000
_cell.length_c   1.000
_cell.angle_alpha   90.00
_cell.angle_beta   90.00
_cell.angle_gamma   90.00
#
_symmetry.space_group_name_H-M   'P 1'
#
loop_
_entity.id
_entity.type
_entity.pdbx_description
1 polymer ?
#
loop_
_entity_poly.entity_id
_entity_poly.type
_entity_poly.pdbx_seq_one_letter_code
_entity_poly.pdbx_strand_id
1 'polypeptide(L)'
;MSTEDRFASEQSARPPTRVFETEALWQRTRSQSADQDTSPMVAAFEEIFALYERFGDARNGTGLPDSFVDSLDRIDRKDLKTEDQCAICSQEYLEDPYPLVVVLPCPGKHTFDLECIGPWLKGNSTCPLCRYDMSKKKEIVIEADDEEEDYDDMYG
;
A
#
# COMPACT_ATOMS: atom_id res chain seq x y z
N MET A 1 -36.21 -56.36 59.76
CA MET A 1 -37.36 -56.00 60.61
C MET A 1 -37.03 -54.63 61.15
N SER A 2 -37.59 -53.59 60.52
CA SER A 2 -38.71 -52.80 61.07
C SER A 2 -38.22 -51.91 62.21
N THR A 3 -38.43 -50.60 62.27
CA THR A 3 -39.16 -49.61 61.47
C THR A 3 -38.74 -48.29 62.12
N GLU A 4 -38.30 -47.31 61.33
CA GLU A 4 -38.01 -45.97 61.83
C GLU A 4 -39.31 -45.17 61.83
N ASP A 5 -39.88 -44.91 63.01
CA ASP A 5 -41.06 -44.05 63.20
C ASP A 5 -40.66 -42.78 63.96
N ARG A 6 -40.23 -41.79 63.18
CA ARG A 6 -40.85 -40.45 63.07
C ARG A 6 -41.76 -40.02 64.25
N PHE A 7 -41.39 -38.95 64.98
CA PHE A 7 -42.19 -37.71 65.05
C PHE A 7 -41.66 -36.69 66.07
N ALA A 8 -41.52 -35.43 65.60
CA ALA A 8 -41.59 -34.15 66.30
C ALA A 8 -40.78 -33.99 67.60
N SER A 9 -39.89 -33.00 67.73
CA SER A 9 -40.24 -31.58 67.66
C SER A 9 -38.95 -30.77 67.77
N GLU A 10 -38.82 -29.68 67.02
CA GLU A 10 -38.62 -28.34 67.59
C GLU A 10 -38.10 -27.38 66.52
N GLN A 11 -38.86 -26.29 66.40
CA GLN A 11 -38.62 -25.19 65.50
C GLN A 11 -37.52 -24.30 66.08
N SER A 12 -36.54 -23.93 65.25
CA SER A 12 -35.90 -22.62 65.36
C SER A 12 -35.31 -22.22 64.01
N ALA A 13 -35.60 -21.00 63.62
CA ALA A 13 -35.56 -20.47 62.27
C ALA A 13 -34.16 -20.29 61.68
N ARG A 14 -34.04 -20.50 60.35
CA ARG A 14 -33.11 -19.79 59.48
C ARG A 14 -33.83 -19.41 58.18
N PRO A 15 -33.77 -18.14 57.71
CA PRO A 15 -34.39 -17.77 56.45
C PRO A 15 -33.63 -18.39 55.26
N PRO A 16 -34.32 -18.84 54.20
CA PRO A 16 -33.66 -19.40 53.02
C PRO A 16 -32.94 -18.29 52.24
N THR A 17 -31.62 -18.41 52.11
CA THR A 17 -30.84 -17.57 51.20
C THR A 17 -31.24 -17.92 49.76
N ARG A 18 -31.84 -16.93 49.11
CA ARG A 18 -32.45 -16.99 47.79
C ARG A 18 -31.41 -17.32 46.71
N VAL A 19 -31.50 -18.51 46.14
CA VAL A 19 -30.78 -18.93 44.93
C VAL A 19 -31.41 -18.28 43.69
N PHE A 20 -31.31 -16.96 43.53
CA PHE A 20 -31.85 -16.26 42.35
C PHE A 20 -31.01 -15.03 41.96
N GLU A 21 -29.70 -15.10 42.12
CA GLU A 21 -28.81 -13.98 41.77
C GLU A 21 -27.55 -14.44 41.04
N THR A 22 -27.62 -15.56 40.32
CA THR A 22 -26.58 -15.92 39.36
C THR A 22 -27.09 -15.77 37.93
N GLU A 23 -28.40 -15.97 37.68
CA GLU A 23 -28.97 -15.82 36.33
C GLU A 23 -29.12 -14.39 35.82
N ALA A 24 -29.51 -13.48 36.71
CA ALA A 24 -29.54 -12.05 36.39
C ALA A 24 -28.14 -11.48 36.15
N LEU A 25 -27.10 -12.06 36.75
CA LEU A 25 -25.72 -11.59 36.58
C LEU A 25 -25.17 -11.97 35.20
N TRP A 26 -25.40 -13.18 34.68
CA TRP A 26 -24.96 -13.52 33.31
C TRP A 26 -25.80 -12.87 32.21
N GLN A 27 -27.09 -12.61 32.44
CA GLN A 27 -27.89 -11.82 31.50
C GLN A 27 -27.47 -10.35 31.49
N ARG A 28 -27.06 -9.79 32.65
CA ARG A 28 -26.62 -8.39 32.76
C ARG A 28 -25.19 -8.16 32.32
N THR A 29 -24.29 -9.14 32.42
CA THR A 29 -22.97 -9.07 31.79
C THR A 29 -23.07 -9.28 30.28
N ARG A 30 -23.91 -10.21 29.80
CA ARG A 30 -24.15 -10.41 28.35
C ARG A 30 -24.72 -9.17 27.66
N SER A 31 -25.63 -8.45 28.31
CA SER A 31 -26.16 -7.18 27.78
C SER A 31 -25.20 -5.99 27.90
N GLN A 32 -24.07 -6.14 28.61
CA GLN A 32 -22.99 -5.14 28.64
C GLN A 32 -21.86 -5.48 27.65
N SER A 33 -21.81 -6.69 27.11
CA SER A 33 -20.73 -7.22 26.27
C SER A 33 -21.22 -7.61 24.87
N ALA A 34 -22.11 -6.81 24.28
CA ALA A 34 -22.54 -6.99 22.89
C ALA A 34 -21.98 -5.90 21.95
N ASP A 35 -21.36 -4.86 22.52
CA ASP A 35 -20.77 -3.78 21.76
C ASP A 35 -19.39 -3.49 22.37
N GLN A 36 -18.31 -3.58 21.57
CA GLN A 36 -16.93 -3.13 21.86
C GLN A 36 -15.96 -4.12 22.55
N ASP A 37 -15.65 -5.24 21.91
CA ASP A 37 -14.33 -5.87 22.07
C ASP A 37 -13.53 -5.78 20.76
N THR A 38 -13.57 -4.63 20.09
CA THR A 38 -12.51 -4.32 19.11
C THR A 38 -11.28 -3.94 19.94
N SER A 39 -10.32 -4.89 20.02
CA SER A 39 -9.03 -4.66 20.68
C SER A 39 -8.49 -3.26 20.33
N PRO A 40 -7.95 -2.50 21.30
CA PRO A 40 -7.36 -1.19 21.02
C PRO A 40 -6.27 -1.25 19.94
N MET A 41 -5.69 -2.44 19.70
CA MET A 41 -4.79 -2.69 18.58
C MET A 41 -5.49 -2.73 17.21
N VAL A 42 -6.70 -3.29 17.10
CA VAL A 42 -7.45 -3.29 15.83
C VAL A 42 -8.07 -1.92 15.54
N ALA A 43 -8.49 -1.16 16.57
CA ALA A 43 -8.93 0.21 16.40
C ALA A 43 -7.80 1.14 15.92
N ALA A 44 -6.60 1.01 16.51
CA ALA A 44 -5.42 1.72 16.04
C ALA A 44 -5.02 1.29 14.61
N PHE A 45 -5.19 0.01 14.28
CA PHE A 45 -4.91 -0.48 12.92
C PHE A 45 -5.90 0.07 11.89
N GLU A 46 -7.20 0.14 12.22
CA GLU A 46 -8.22 0.78 11.37
C GLU A 46 -7.95 2.27 11.19
N GLU A 47 -7.49 2.97 12.22
CA GLU A 47 -7.10 4.37 12.14
C GLU A 47 -5.85 4.56 11.26
N ILE A 48 -4.84 3.69 11.39
CA ILE A 48 -3.65 3.69 10.52
C ILE A 48 -4.01 3.37 9.06
N PHE A 49 -4.91 2.42 8.82
CA PHE A 49 -5.38 2.05 7.49
C PHE A 49 -6.17 3.21 6.84
N ALA A 50 -7.08 3.84 7.60
CA ALA A 50 -7.82 5.02 7.15
C ALA A 50 -6.89 6.22 6.85
N LEU A 51 -5.82 6.39 7.63
CA LEU A 51 -4.77 7.37 7.31
C LEU A 51 -4.03 7.01 6.02
N TYR A 52 -3.71 5.73 5.79
CA TYR A 52 -3.04 5.29 4.56
C TYR A 52 -3.91 5.53 3.32
N GLU A 53 -5.20 5.20 3.38
CA GLU A 53 -6.17 5.50 2.32
C GLU A 53 -6.25 7.02 2.05
N ARG A 54 -6.24 7.83 3.11
CA ARG A 54 -6.27 9.29 2.99
C ARG A 54 -4.96 9.91 2.50
N PHE A 55 -3.81 9.32 2.83
CA PHE A 55 -2.50 9.75 2.32
C PHE A 55 -2.26 9.30 0.87
N GLY A 56 -2.95 8.25 0.40
CA GLY A 56 -2.89 7.76 -0.96
C GLY A 56 -3.42 8.77 -2.00
N ASP A 57 -4.47 9.52 -1.66
CA ASP A 57 -5.13 10.45 -2.59
C ASP A 57 -4.66 11.91 -2.50
N ALA A 58 -3.98 12.30 -1.42
CA ALA A 58 -3.59 13.69 -1.17
C ALA A 58 -2.42 14.19 -2.06
N ARG A 59 -1.84 13.34 -2.90
CA ARG A 59 -0.73 13.70 -3.82
C ARG A 59 -1.16 13.88 -5.29
N ASN A 60 -2.44 13.69 -5.62
CA ASN A 60 -2.94 13.58 -7.00
C ASN A 60 -2.91 14.88 -7.85
N GLY A 61 -2.09 15.87 -7.51
CA GLY A 61 -2.00 17.13 -8.25
C GLY A 61 -1.01 17.12 -9.43
N THR A 62 -0.10 16.13 -9.52
CA THR A 62 1.03 16.18 -10.48
C THR A 62 1.39 14.84 -11.12
N GLY A 63 0.49 13.85 -11.05
CA GLY A 63 0.72 12.53 -11.63
C GLY A 63 0.98 12.57 -13.14
N LEU A 64 1.81 11.64 -13.61
CA LEU A 64 2.03 11.44 -15.04
C LEU A 64 0.96 10.49 -15.60
N PRO A 65 0.52 10.67 -16.85
CA PRO A 65 -0.45 9.78 -17.46
C PRO A 65 0.10 8.37 -17.64
N ASP A 66 -0.76 7.36 -17.63
CA ASP A 66 -0.36 5.96 -17.85
C ASP A 66 0.41 5.77 -19.17
N SER A 67 0.08 6.56 -20.21
CA SER A 67 0.82 6.57 -21.47
C SER A 67 2.30 6.94 -21.34
N PHE A 68 2.65 7.77 -20.34
CA PHE A 68 4.06 8.08 -20.04
C PHE A 68 4.77 6.86 -19.46
N VAL A 69 4.12 6.16 -18.52
CA VAL A 69 4.66 4.96 -17.88
C VAL A 69 4.91 3.86 -18.93
N ASP A 70 3.98 3.70 -19.88
CA ASP A 70 4.11 2.73 -20.97
C ASP A 70 5.24 3.06 -21.94
N SER A 71 5.56 4.34 -22.09
CA SER A 71 6.64 4.82 -22.98
C SER A 71 8.04 4.74 -22.39
N LEU A 72 8.19 4.31 -21.14
CA LEU A 72 9.50 4.18 -20.48
C LEU A 72 10.35 3.09 -21.15
N ASP A 73 11.66 3.37 -21.22
CA ASP A 73 12.65 2.42 -21.71
C ASP A 73 12.68 1.17 -20.82
N ARG A 74 12.76 0.00 -21.44
CA ARG A 74 12.81 -1.31 -20.76
C ARG A 74 14.18 -1.93 -20.92
N ILE A 75 14.66 -2.59 -19.86
CA ILE A 75 15.91 -3.36 -19.90
C ILE A 75 15.56 -4.83 -20.06
N ASP A 76 16.19 -5.48 -21.04
CA ASP A 76 16.09 -6.92 -21.21
C ASP A 76 16.83 -7.65 -20.08
N ARG A 77 16.28 -8.77 -19.61
CA ARG A 77 16.88 -9.62 -18.57
C ARG A 77 18.36 -9.96 -18.82
N LYS A 78 18.79 -10.01 -20.07
CA LYS A 78 20.17 -10.35 -20.47
C LYS A 78 21.19 -9.26 -20.11
N ASP A 79 20.74 -8.01 -20.03
CA ASP A 79 21.59 -6.85 -19.74
C ASP A 79 21.63 -6.51 -18.24
N LEU A 80 20.77 -7.17 -17.45
CA LEU A 80 20.72 -7.03 -16.00
C LEU A 80 21.81 -7.86 -15.31
N LYS A 81 22.40 -7.29 -14.27
CA LYS A 81 23.38 -7.99 -13.41
C LYS A 81 22.68 -8.67 -12.24
N THR A 82 23.35 -9.66 -11.66
CA THR A 82 22.89 -10.35 -10.44
C THR A 82 22.85 -9.47 -9.19
N GLU A 83 23.60 -8.37 -9.17
CA GLU A 83 23.64 -7.42 -8.04
C GLU A 83 22.60 -6.30 -8.16
N ASP A 84 21.90 -6.21 -9.29
CA ASP A 84 20.92 -5.16 -9.52
C ASP A 84 19.61 -5.51 -8.82
N GLN A 85 19.11 -4.57 -8.02
CA GLN A 85 17.89 -4.71 -7.22
C GLN A 85 17.04 -3.44 -7.30
N CYS A 86 15.73 -3.60 -7.11
CA CYS A 86 14.79 -2.49 -7.12
C CYS A 86 14.87 -1.70 -5.81
N ALA A 87 15.08 -0.38 -5.88
CA ALA A 87 15.18 0.46 -4.68
C ALA A 87 13.84 0.68 -3.93
N ILE A 88 12.71 0.18 -4.46
CA ILE A 88 11.39 0.29 -3.83
C ILE A 88 11.06 -0.97 -3.04
N CYS A 89 11.09 -2.14 -3.68
CA CYS A 89 10.79 -3.43 -3.01
C CYS A 89 12.04 -4.11 -2.43
N SER A 90 13.25 -3.64 -2.76
CA SER A 90 14.53 -4.24 -2.34
C SER A 90 14.71 -5.69 -2.79
N GLN A 91 14.07 -6.10 -3.88
CA GLN A 91 14.21 -7.43 -4.48
C GLN A 91 15.19 -7.40 -5.65
N GLU A 92 15.93 -8.50 -5.83
CA GLU A 92 16.83 -8.70 -6.95
C GLU A 92 16.05 -8.96 -8.23
N TYR A 93 16.42 -8.29 -9.33
CA TYR A 93 15.66 -8.43 -10.58
C TYR A 93 15.72 -9.84 -11.17
N LEU A 94 16.83 -10.56 -10.97
CA LEU A 94 17.00 -11.90 -11.55
C LEU A 94 16.30 -13.01 -10.77
N GLU A 95 15.74 -12.70 -9.59
CA GLU A 95 14.91 -13.64 -8.82
C GLU A 95 13.58 -13.92 -9.55
N ASP A 96 13.05 -12.93 -10.27
CA ASP A 96 11.86 -13.09 -11.09
C ASP A 96 12.18 -13.83 -12.41
N PRO A 97 11.38 -14.84 -12.83
CA PRO A 97 11.51 -15.43 -14.16
C PRO A 97 11.30 -14.44 -15.32
N TYR A 98 10.45 -13.41 -15.14
CA TYR A 98 10.04 -12.40 -16.12
C TYR A 98 10.16 -10.97 -15.55
N PRO A 99 11.38 -10.49 -15.24
CA PRO A 99 11.55 -9.18 -14.64
C PRO A 99 11.18 -8.06 -15.60
N LEU A 100 10.29 -7.17 -15.17
CA LEU A 100 9.87 -5.99 -15.93
C LEU A 100 10.57 -4.75 -15.38
N VAL A 101 11.82 -4.55 -15.81
CA VAL A 101 12.64 -3.42 -15.36
C VAL A 101 12.53 -2.26 -16.34
N VAL A 102 12.24 -1.08 -15.82
CA VAL A 102 12.16 0.18 -16.57
C VAL A 102 13.22 1.17 -16.12
N VAL A 103 13.66 2.02 -17.06
CA VAL A 103 14.61 3.10 -16.83
C VAL A 103 13.87 4.43 -16.86
N LEU A 104 14.01 5.22 -15.80
CA LEU A 104 13.46 6.56 -15.78
C LEU A 104 14.36 7.52 -16.59
N PRO A 105 13.77 8.46 -17.37
CA PRO A 105 14.49 9.48 -18.15
C PRO A 105 15.06 10.61 -17.27
N CYS A 106 15.59 10.25 -16.11
CA CYS A 106 16.27 11.13 -15.18
C CYS A 106 17.78 11.15 -15.49
N PRO A 107 18.54 12.17 -15.07
CA PRO A 107 19.96 12.29 -15.39
C PRO A 107 20.82 11.11 -14.90
N GLY A 108 20.36 10.40 -13.87
CA GLY A 108 21.02 9.21 -13.33
C GLY A 108 20.57 7.88 -13.96
N LYS A 109 19.62 7.88 -14.90
CA LYS A 109 19.04 6.67 -15.51
C LYS A 109 18.69 5.59 -14.48
N HIS A 110 17.97 5.98 -13.43
CA HIS A 110 17.59 5.07 -12.36
C HIS A 110 16.63 3.99 -12.85
N THR A 111 16.86 2.76 -12.41
CA THR A 111 16.11 1.55 -12.79
C THR A 111 15.17 1.11 -11.66
N PHE A 112 13.98 0.63 -12.03
CA PHE A 112 12.97 0.14 -11.09
C PHE A 112 12.11 -0.95 -11.76
N ASP A 113 11.42 -1.75 -10.95
CA ASP A 113 10.35 -2.60 -11.47
C ASP A 113 9.15 -1.76 -11.89
N LEU A 114 8.55 -2.12 -13.01
CA LEU A 114 7.34 -1.47 -13.53
C LEU A 114 6.20 -1.49 -12.51
N GLU A 115 6.03 -2.60 -11.79
CA GLU A 115 4.99 -2.76 -10.77
C GLU A 115 5.21 -1.85 -9.56
N CYS A 116 6.46 -1.54 -9.24
CA CYS A 116 6.81 -0.68 -8.11
C CYS A 116 6.73 0.80 -8.49
N ILE A 117 7.26 1.18 -9.66
CA ILE A 117 7.35 2.58 -10.07
C ILE A 117 6.05 3.09 -10.70
N GLY A 118 5.24 2.21 -11.31
CA GLY A 118 3.97 2.57 -11.93
C GLY A 118 3.01 3.30 -10.97
N PRO A 119 2.68 2.73 -9.80
CA PRO A 119 1.85 3.38 -8.80
C PRO A 119 2.44 4.71 -8.29
N TRP A 120 3.77 4.78 -8.18
CA TRP A 120 4.45 6.01 -7.76
C TRP A 120 4.26 7.15 -8.76
N LEU A 121 4.43 6.88 -10.06
CA LEU A 121 4.33 7.89 -11.13
C LEU A 121 2.91 8.42 -11.33
N LYS A 122 1.89 7.62 -10.99
CA LYS A 122 0.49 8.06 -11.00
C LYS A 122 0.21 9.16 -9.97
N GLY A 123 0.95 9.19 -8.86
CA GLY A 123 0.82 10.22 -7.83
C GLY A 123 1.91 11.30 -7.88
N ASN A 124 3.10 11.00 -8.40
CA ASN A 124 4.27 11.87 -8.35
C ASN A 124 5.02 11.86 -9.69
N SER A 125 5.22 13.01 -10.31
CA SER A 125 6.03 13.15 -11.53
C SER A 125 7.55 13.15 -11.30
N THR A 126 8.01 12.78 -10.10
CA THR A 126 9.41 12.88 -9.70
C THR A 126 10.04 11.52 -9.45
N CYS A 127 11.33 11.39 -9.79
CA CYS A 127 12.09 10.18 -9.51
C CYS A 127 12.28 9.98 -7.99
N PRO A 128 12.06 8.78 -7.43
CA PRO A 128 12.25 8.50 -6.00
C PRO A 128 13.68 8.75 -5.48
N LEU A 129 14.69 8.54 -6.34
CA LEU A 129 16.10 8.63 -5.96
C LEU A 129 16.68 10.03 -6.12
N CYS A 130 16.45 10.69 -7.26
CA CYS A 130 17.04 12.01 -7.54
C CYS A 130 16.07 13.18 -7.51
N ARG A 131 14.77 12.95 -7.24
CA ARG A 131 13.72 13.98 -7.22
C ARG A 131 13.60 14.79 -8.52
N TYR A 132 14.17 14.30 -9.61
CA TYR A 132 14.07 14.94 -10.92
C TYR A 132 12.64 14.86 -11.44
N ASP A 133 12.09 16.01 -11.84
CA ASP A 133 10.74 16.14 -12.40
C ASP A 133 10.74 15.82 -13.89
N MET A 134 10.02 14.76 -14.26
CA MET A 134 9.95 14.24 -15.62
C MET A 134 8.82 14.88 -16.46
N SER A 135 8.00 15.75 -15.86
CA SER A 135 6.94 16.48 -16.58
C SER A 135 7.50 17.54 -17.54
N LYS A 136 8.72 18.01 -17.28
CA LYS A 136 9.40 19.05 -18.05
C LYS A 136 10.16 18.40 -19.22
N LYS A 137 9.46 18.09 -20.31
CA LYS A 137 10.10 17.68 -21.57
C LYS A 137 11.17 18.73 -21.95
N LYS A 138 12.40 18.28 -22.21
CA LYS A 138 13.36 19.07 -23.00
C LYS A 138 12.78 19.19 -24.40
N GLU A 139 12.50 20.41 -24.84
CA GLU A 139 12.19 20.72 -26.23
C GLU A 139 13.38 20.28 -27.10
N ILE A 140 13.08 19.48 -28.13
CA ILE A 140 14.05 19.10 -29.16
C ILE A 140 14.10 20.30 -30.11
N VAL A 141 15.20 21.05 -30.09
CA VAL A 141 15.47 22.10 -31.07
C VAL A 141 15.82 21.41 -32.38
N ILE A 142 14.98 21.57 -33.39
CA ILE A 142 15.27 21.13 -34.76
C ILE A 142 16.20 22.22 -35.33
N GLU A 143 17.49 21.92 -35.43
CA GLU A 143 18.44 22.75 -36.17
C GLU A 143 18.06 22.68 -37.65
N ALA A 144 17.70 23.83 -38.22
CA ALA A 144 17.53 24.00 -39.65
C ALA A 144 18.92 24.01 -40.28
N ASP A 145 19.25 22.99 -41.08
CA ASP A 145 20.38 23.03 -42.00
C ASP A 145 20.01 23.98 -43.15
N ASP A 146 20.58 25.19 -43.11
CA ASP A 146 20.64 26.12 -44.23
C ASP A 146 21.74 25.62 -45.20
N GLU A 147 21.39 24.74 -46.14
CA GLU A 147 22.23 24.48 -47.32
C GLU A 147 22.01 25.60 -48.35
N GLU A 148 22.94 26.55 -48.37
CA GLU A 148 23.06 27.58 -49.40
C GLU A 148 23.67 26.94 -50.67
N GLU A 149 22.84 26.57 -51.64
CA GLU A 149 23.31 26.07 -52.94
C GLU A 149 23.80 27.25 -53.81
N ASP A 150 25.13 27.38 -53.90
CA ASP A 150 25.84 28.17 -54.92
C ASP A 150 25.55 27.62 -56.33
N TYR A 151 24.57 28.23 -57.01
CA TYR A 151 24.38 28.16 -58.45
C TYR A 151 24.77 29.51 -59.05
N ASP A 152 25.83 29.57 -59.87
CA ASP A 152 25.70 29.42 -61.34
C ASP A 152 27.03 29.84 -62.04
N ASP A 153 27.98 28.92 -62.19
CA ASP A 153 29.11 29.07 -63.14
C ASP A 153 28.72 28.49 -64.52
N MET A 154 27.70 29.06 -65.16
CA MET A 154 27.36 28.69 -66.54
C MET A 154 26.63 29.77 -67.31
N TYR A 155 27.25 30.92 -67.60
CA TYR A 155 26.96 31.67 -68.84
C TYR A 155 28.05 32.72 -69.15
N GLY A 156 28.77 32.52 -70.27
CA GLY A 156 29.30 33.62 -71.09
C GLY A 156 30.81 33.72 -71.22
#